data_AF-A0A0C9R3D3-F1
#
_entry.id   AF-A0A0C9R3D3-F1
#
_cell.length_a   1.000
_cell.length_b   1.000
_cell.length_c   1.000
_cell.angle_alpha   90.00
_cell.angle_beta   90.00
_cell.angle_gamma   90.00
#
_symmetry.space_group_name_H-M   'P 1'
#
loop_
_entity.id
_entity.type
_entity.pdbx_description
1 polymer ?
#
loop_
_entity_poly.entity_id
_entity_poly.type
_entity_poly.pdbx_seq_one_letter_code
_entity_poly.pdbx_strand_id
1 'polypeptide(L)'
;MRCTSKIGVSSVTSAFSTRVCRNPLNTRLLSAVSQPKLQNNGKPKTGILMLNMGGPKTTDKVGEYLHRIMTDRDMMQLPMQSRLGPWIARRRTPEVQKKYEEIGGGSPILKWTNLQGELLCKQLDRLSPETAPHKHYVAFRYVDPLTEEALQQIEEDGIEHTVIFSQYPQYSCATTGSSFNAIYNYYKTREIPKNMKLSVIDRWPTHPLLAKTFAEKIKGELKEFPGDVRDNVHILFSAHSLPLKAVNRGDTYPSEVAATVHMVMQELNYCNPYHLVWQSKVGPLEWLGPLTDAALKDYVKQGKKHFILVPIAFVNEHIETLHEMDIEYCDELAKEVH
;
A
#
# COMPACT_ATOMS: atom_id res chain seq x y z
N MET A 1 -20.40 12.98 -0.30
CA MET A 1 -20.84 14.06 -1.20
C MET A 1 -19.68 14.30 -2.15
N ARG A 2 -19.77 13.96 -3.44
CA ARG A 2 -18.68 14.20 -4.42
C ARG A 2 -19.07 15.35 -5.35
N CYS A 3 -18.11 16.26 -5.54
CA CYS A 3 -18.25 17.53 -6.24
C CYS A 3 -18.34 17.29 -7.76
N THR A 4 -19.41 17.73 -8.40
CA THR A 4 -19.48 17.83 -9.88
C THR A 4 -18.86 19.17 -10.28
N SER A 5 -17.53 19.23 -10.43
CA SER A 5 -16.88 20.29 -11.22
C SER A 5 -16.80 19.84 -12.69
N LYS A 6 -16.68 20.77 -13.65
CA LYS A 6 -16.64 20.43 -15.09
C LYS A 6 -15.34 19.71 -15.51
N ILE A 7 -14.40 19.51 -14.57
CA ILE A 7 -13.22 18.65 -14.73
C ILE A 7 -13.45 17.42 -13.83
N GLY A 8 -13.84 16.31 -14.44
CA GLY A 8 -14.14 15.08 -13.71
C GLY A 8 -12.86 14.34 -13.34
N VAL A 9 -12.37 14.55 -12.12
CA VAL A 9 -11.27 13.77 -11.55
C VAL A 9 -11.87 12.83 -10.50
N SER A 10 -11.72 11.52 -10.70
CA SER A 10 -12.06 10.52 -9.67
C SER A 10 -10.83 9.73 -9.24
N SER A 11 -10.77 9.37 -7.96
CA SER A 11 -9.76 8.48 -7.41
C SER A 11 -10.33 7.07 -7.26
N VAL A 12 -9.51 6.07 -7.61
CA VAL A 12 -9.80 4.67 -7.26
C VAL A 12 -9.48 4.47 -5.77
N THR A 13 -10.40 4.87 -4.88
CA THR A 13 -10.31 4.59 -3.44
C THR A 13 -11.06 3.32 -3.08
N SER A 14 -10.66 2.63 -2.00
CA SER A 14 -11.25 1.35 -1.60
C SER A 14 -12.52 1.55 -0.77
N ALA A 15 -13.54 2.22 -1.33
CA ALA A 15 -14.81 2.40 -0.64
C ALA A 15 -15.65 1.11 -0.66
N PHE A 16 -15.49 0.25 0.35
CA PHE A 16 -16.48 -0.78 0.67
C PHE A 16 -17.66 -0.15 1.41
N SER A 17 -18.71 0.24 0.68
CA SER A 17 -20.00 0.60 1.26
C SER A 17 -20.88 -0.65 1.41
N THR A 18 -21.07 -1.11 2.65
CA THR A 18 -21.99 -2.21 2.97
C THR A 18 -23.43 -1.70 2.99
N ARG A 19 -24.18 -1.90 1.90
CA ARG A 19 -25.66 -1.80 1.93
C ARG A 19 -26.25 -3.11 2.42
N VAL A 20 -26.66 -3.12 3.70
CA VAL A 20 -27.46 -4.20 4.30
C VAL A 20 -28.88 -4.12 3.74
N CYS A 21 -29.23 -4.99 2.80
CA CYS A 21 -30.64 -5.22 2.45
C CYS A 21 -31.28 -6.14 3.49
N ARG A 22 -32.24 -5.61 4.25
CA ARG A 22 -33.18 -6.40 5.05
C ARG A 22 -34.33 -6.83 4.15
N ASN A 23 -34.63 -8.12 4.13
CA ASN A 23 -36.00 -8.60 3.92
C ASN A 23 -36.24 -9.87 4.76
N PRO A 24 -37.46 -10.08 5.29
CA PRO A 24 -37.74 -11.15 6.25
C PRO A 24 -38.47 -12.36 5.64
N LEU A 25 -38.53 -13.41 6.45
CA LEU A 25 -39.51 -14.53 6.51
C LEU A 25 -39.08 -15.92 5.99
N ASN A 26 -39.07 -16.85 6.98
CA ASN A 26 -39.44 -18.29 7.01
C ASN A 26 -38.85 -19.23 5.95
N THR A 27 -38.33 -20.41 6.29
CA THR A 27 -39.01 -21.49 7.05
C THR A 27 -37.98 -22.55 7.48
N ARG A 28 -38.20 -23.19 8.64
CA ARG A 28 -37.40 -24.30 9.18
C ARG A 28 -37.38 -25.51 8.24
N LEU A 29 -36.21 -26.12 8.07
CA LEU A 29 -36.04 -27.56 7.84
C LEU A 29 -34.78 -28.03 8.60
N LEU A 30 -34.99 -28.93 9.54
CA LEU A 30 -33.96 -29.58 10.35
C LEU A 30 -33.28 -30.66 9.49
N SER A 31 -32.04 -30.43 9.09
CA SER A 31 -31.13 -31.50 8.67
C SER A 31 -29.83 -31.33 9.44
N ALA A 32 -29.50 -32.31 10.27
CA ALA A 32 -28.25 -32.39 11.01
C ALA A 32 -27.08 -32.57 10.03
N VAL A 33 -26.57 -31.46 9.51
CA VAL A 33 -25.28 -31.42 8.83
C VAL A 33 -24.23 -31.45 9.93
N SER A 34 -23.47 -32.55 10.00
CA SER A 34 -22.28 -32.62 10.84
C SER A 34 -21.36 -31.45 10.46
N GLN A 35 -21.23 -30.47 11.35
CA GLN A 35 -20.26 -29.41 11.18
C GLN A 35 -18.86 -30.04 11.16
N PRO A 36 -17.98 -29.71 10.20
CA PRO A 36 -16.60 -30.13 10.29
C PRO A 36 -16.00 -29.46 11.52
N LYS A 37 -15.49 -30.28 12.46
CA LYS A 37 -14.68 -29.80 13.59
C LYS A 37 -13.40 -29.17 13.04
N LEU A 38 -13.43 -27.88 12.72
CA LEU A 38 -12.24 -27.06 12.48
C LEU A 38 -11.94 -26.27 13.75
N GLN A 39 -11.39 -26.95 14.75
CA GLN A 39 -10.59 -26.31 15.79
C GLN A 39 -9.42 -27.24 16.10
N ASN A 40 -8.44 -27.22 15.20
CA ASN A 40 -7.12 -27.72 15.55
C ASN A 40 -6.44 -26.58 16.34
N ASN A 41 -6.56 -26.59 17.67
CA ASN A 41 -5.83 -25.70 18.59
C ASN A 41 -4.33 -26.10 18.66
N GLY A 42 -3.73 -26.43 17.52
CA GLY A 42 -2.30 -26.66 17.40
C GLY A 42 -1.55 -25.33 17.43
N LYS A 43 -0.31 -25.34 17.92
CA LYS A 43 0.58 -24.19 17.78
C LYS A 43 0.74 -23.84 16.28
N PRO A 44 0.78 -22.55 15.90
CA PRO A 44 0.96 -22.16 14.51
C PRO A 44 2.28 -22.73 13.98
N LYS A 45 2.23 -23.34 12.79
CA LYS A 45 3.39 -23.98 12.17
C LYS A 45 4.12 -23.01 11.25
N THR A 46 3.36 -22.24 10.48
CA THR A 46 3.89 -21.32 9.47
C THR A 46 3.48 -19.88 9.78
N GLY A 47 4.47 -19.01 9.92
CA GLY A 47 4.30 -17.56 10.11
C GLY A 47 4.39 -16.81 8.79
N ILE A 48 3.49 -15.87 8.54
CA ILE A 48 3.55 -14.94 7.41
C ILE A 48 3.90 -13.55 7.94
N LEU A 49 5.17 -13.17 7.82
CA LEU A 49 5.67 -11.87 8.26
C LEU A 49 5.41 -10.82 7.16
N MET A 50 4.37 -10.02 7.34
CA MET A 50 3.89 -9.03 6.35
C MET A 50 4.63 -7.70 6.55
N LEU A 51 5.56 -7.39 5.64
CA LEU A 51 6.42 -6.20 5.72
C LEU A 51 5.78 -4.99 5.07
N ASN A 52 5.75 -3.86 5.76
CA ASN A 52 5.41 -2.56 5.18
C ASN A 52 6.08 -1.43 5.98
N MET A 53 6.11 -0.20 5.49
CA MET A 53 6.58 0.94 6.26
C MET A 53 5.69 1.23 7.47
N GLY A 54 4.40 0.95 7.33
CA GLY A 54 3.37 1.25 8.32
C GLY A 54 2.93 2.71 8.29
N GLY A 55 2.12 3.12 9.25
CA GLY A 55 1.65 4.48 9.40
C GLY A 55 1.08 4.72 10.80
N PRO A 56 1.20 5.95 11.33
CA PRO A 56 0.82 6.26 12.70
C PRO A 56 -0.68 6.05 12.90
N LYS A 57 -1.04 5.22 13.89
CA LYS A 57 -2.45 4.92 14.23
C LYS A 57 -3.20 6.15 14.74
N THR A 58 -2.49 7.09 15.35
CA THR A 58 -3.01 8.33 15.93
C THR A 58 -2.06 9.48 15.65
N THR A 59 -2.59 10.71 15.61
CA THR A 59 -1.82 11.92 15.25
C THR A 59 -0.67 12.23 16.21
N ASP A 60 -0.78 11.89 17.50
CA ASP A 60 0.30 12.05 18.49
C ASP A 60 1.55 11.23 18.15
N LYS A 61 1.39 10.11 17.42
CA LYS A 61 2.48 9.23 16.99
C LYS A 61 3.20 9.65 15.71
N VAL A 62 2.73 10.70 15.04
CA VAL A 62 3.35 11.22 13.80
C VAL A 62 4.80 11.64 14.02
N GLY A 63 5.12 12.23 15.17
CA GLY A 63 6.49 12.66 15.47
C GLY A 63 7.49 11.49 15.54
N GLU A 64 7.10 10.40 16.20
CA GLU A 64 7.90 9.17 16.30
C GLU A 64 8.05 8.51 14.91
N TYR A 65 6.96 8.44 14.15
CA TYR A 65 6.95 7.91 12.78
C TYR A 65 7.94 8.66 11.87
N LEU A 66 7.84 9.99 11.82
CA LEU A 66 8.74 10.81 11.01
C LEU A 66 10.18 10.74 11.49
N HIS A 67 10.40 10.65 12.81
CA HIS A 67 11.74 10.49 13.35
C HIS A 67 12.40 9.23 12.79
N ARG A 68 11.73 8.07 12.86
CA ARG A 68 12.28 6.81 12.35
C ARG A 68 12.56 6.89 10.84
N ILE A 69 11.64 7.43 10.02
CA ILE A 69 11.86 7.65 8.58
C ILE A 69 13.10 8.51 8.31
N MET A 70 13.17 9.68 8.95
CA MET A 70 14.22 10.67 8.66
C MET A 70 15.60 10.22 9.14
N THR A 71 15.66 9.26 10.07
CA THR A 71 16.91 8.65 10.54
C THR A 71 17.31 7.38 9.78
N ASP A 72 16.41 6.83 8.95
CA ASP A 72 16.69 5.62 8.17
C ASP A 72 17.54 5.93 6.92
N ARG A 73 18.78 5.41 6.92
CA ARG A 73 19.73 5.63 5.82
C ARG A 73 19.44 4.76 4.60
N ASP A 74 18.63 3.71 4.76
CA ASP A 74 18.19 2.85 3.65
C ASP A 74 17.06 3.51 2.86
N MET A 75 16.20 4.27 3.55
CA MET A 75 15.14 5.09 2.94
C MET A 75 15.69 6.33 2.25
N MET A 76 16.49 7.14 2.96
CA MET A 76 17.04 8.37 2.42
C MET A 76 18.43 8.67 2.99
N GLN A 77 19.33 9.19 2.16
CA GLN A 77 20.69 9.55 2.59
C GLN A 77 20.82 11.06 2.71
N LEU A 78 20.84 11.54 3.95
CA LEU A 78 21.00 12.96 4.28
C LEU A 78 22.39 13.28 4.85
N PRO A 79 22.94 14.49 4.62
CA PRO A 79 24.14 14.93 5.31
C PRO A 79 23.86 15.08 6.81
N MET A 80 24.78 14.61 7.67
CA MET A 80 24.65 14.65 9.13
C MET A 80 23.29 14.12 9.64
N GLN A 81 22.81 13.02 9.05
CA GLN A 81 21.45 12.50 9.25
C GLN A 81 21.05 12.25 10.72
N SER A 82 22.00 11.90 11.58
CA SER A 82 21.77 11.75 13.03
C SER A 82 21.32 13.04 13.72
N ARG A 83 21.66 14.22 13.15
CA ARG A 83 21.22 15.52 13.65
C ARG A 83 20.13 16.13 12.76
N LEU A 84 20.31 16.06 11.44
CA LEU A 84 19.39 16.66 10.48
C LEU A 84 18.05 15.91 10.44
N GLY A 85 18.07 14.58 10.53
CA GLY A 85 16.86 13.75 10.50
C GLY A 85 15.87 14.10 11.62
N PRO A 86 16.29 14.07 12.91
CA PRO A 86 15.42 14.44 14.03
C PRO A 86 14.91 15.88 13.95
N TRP A 87 15.73 16.82 13.45
CA TRP A 87 15.31 18.21 13.25
C TRP A 87 14.24 18.34 12.15
N ILE A 88 14.43 17.68 11.00
CA ILE A 88 13.44 17.66 9.92
C ILE A 88 12.14 17.02 10.41
N ALA A 89 12.23 15.88 11.10
CA ALA A 89 11.07 15.20 11.67
C ALA A 89 10.27 16.15 12.56
N ARG A 90 10.91 16.75 13.57
CA ARG A 90 10.25 17.71 14.48
C ARG A 90 9.63 18.89 13.75
N ARG A 91 10.31 19.44 12.73
CA ARG A 91 9.80 20.55 11.94
C ARG A 91 8.56 20.17 11.11
N ARG A 92 8.53 18.96 10.56
CA ARG A 92 7.43 18.47 9.70
C ARG A 92 6.25 17.88 10.46
N THR A 93 6.44 17.47 11.72
CA THR A 93 5.39 16.84 12.53
C THR A 93 4.06 17.61 12.53
N PRO A 94 4.00 18.92 12.81
CA PRO A 94 2.71 19.62 12.89
C PRO A 94 1.94 19.62 11.57
N GLU A 95 2.65 19.81 10.45
CA GLU A 95 2.06 19.78 9.11
C GLU A 95 1.49 18.38 8.80
N VAL A 96 2.27 17.33 9.05
CA VAL A 96 1.84 15.94 8.79
C VAL A 96 0.72 15.51 9.75
N GLN A 97 0.72 15.99 10.99
CA GLN A 97 -0.39 15.78 11.93
C GLN A 97 -1.71 16.32 11.37
N LYS A 98 -1.71 17.55 10.87
CA LYS A 98 -2.89 18.15 10.24
C LYS A 98 -3.40 17.29 9.08
N LYS A 99 -2.52 16.80 8.22
CA LYS A 99 -2.90 15.90 7.12
C LYS A 99 -3.54 14.60 7.62
N TYR A 100 -3.03 14.02 8.70
CA TYR A 100 -3.65 12.84 9.33
C TYR A 100 -4.99 13.15 9.99
N GLU A 101 -5.17 14.34 10.58
CA GLU A 101 -6.45 14.79 11.14
C GLU A 101 -7.54 14.90 10.05
N GLU A 102 -7.20 15.45 8.90
CA GLU A 102 -8.10 15.62 7.75
C GLU A 102 -8.64 14.29 7.19
N ILE A 103 -7.91 13.19 7.37
CA ILE A 103 -8.30 11.85 6.92
C ILE A 103 -8.89 10.96 8.04
N GLY A 104 -9.20 11.54 9.21
CA GLY A 104 -9.85 10.84 10.32
C GLY A 104 -8.96 10.52 11.53
N GLY A 105 -7.77 11.12 11.62
CA GLY A 105 -6.93 11.11 12.83
C GLY A 105 -5.84 10.04 12.88
N GLY A 106 -5.60 9.30 11.79
CA GLY A 106 -4.56 8.27 11.74
C GLY A 106 -4.59 7.41 10.48
N SER A 107 -3.54 6.61 10.27
CA SER A 107 -3.44 5.69 9.14
C SER A 107 -4.28 4.43 9.35
N PRO A 108 -5.10 4.01 8.36
CA PRO A 108 -5.86 2.76 8.44
C PRO A 108 -5.02 1.52 8.11
N ILE A 109 -3.74 1.68 7.78
CA ILE A 109 -2.90 0.58 7.25
C ILE A 109 -2.83 -0.63 8.18
N LEU A 110 -2.69 -0.44 9.50
CA LEU A 110 -2.65 -1.57 10.44
C LEU A 110 -3.94 -2.39 10.41
N LYS A 111 -5.09 -1.72 10.35
CA LYS A 111 -6.40 -2.38 10.27
C LYS A 111 -6.49 -3.22 9.00
N TRP A 112 -6.11 -2.65 7.86
CA TRP A 112 -6.19 -3.35 6.57
C TRP A 112 -5.20 -4.50 6.46
N THR A 113 -3.95 -4.32 6.92
CA THR A 113 -2.94 -5.39 6.92
C THR A 113 -3.38 -6.57 7.80
N ASN A 114 -3.94 -6.31 8.99
CA ASN A 114 -4.48 -7.39 9.83
C ASN A 114 -5.62 -8.13 9.13
N LEU A 115 -6.61 -7.41 8.58
CA LEU A 115 -7.72 -8.05 7.87
C LEU A 115 -7.24 -8.88 6.67
N GLN A 116 -6.29 -8.37 5.89
CA GLN A 116 -5.68 -9.09 4.78
C GLN A 116 -4.93 -10.34 5.26
N GLY A 117 -4.15 -10.22 6.34
CA GLY A 117 -3.42 -11.32 6.94
C GLY A 117 -4.34 -12.43 7.47
N GLU A 118 -5.43 -12.06 8.16
CA GLU A 118 -6.45 -13.01 8.62
C GLU A 118 -7.09 -13.78 7.46
N LEU A 119 -7.52 -13.05 6.42
CA LEU A 119 -8.14 -13.66 5.24
C LEU A 119 -7.15 -14.53 4.46
N LEU A 120 -5.89 -14.09 4.34
CA LEU A 120 -4.81 -14.84 3.72
C LEU A 120 -4.57 -16.17 4.46
N CYS A 121 -4.33 -16.12 5.77
CA CYS A 121 -4.08 -17.32 6.57
C CYS A 121 -5.26 -18.31 6.48
N LYS A 122 -6.51 -17.81 6.53
CA LYS A 122 -7.69 -18.66 6.37
C LYS A 122 -7.75 -19.36 5.02
N GLN A 123 -7.29 -18.72 3.94
CA GLN A 123 -7.20 -19.36 2.63
C GLN A 123 -6.01 -20.32 2.56
N LEU A 124 -4.86 -19.96 3.12
CA LEU A 124 -3.69 -20.84 3.17
C LEU A 124 -3.95 -22.13 3.97
N ASP A 125 -4.69 -22.06 5.08
CA ASP A 125 -5.09 -23.25 5.83
C ASP A 125 -5.95 -24.22 5.01
N ARG A 126 -6.69 -23.71 4.01
CA ARG A 126 -7.49 -24.53 3.09
C ARG A 126 -6.67 -25.06 1.93
N LEU A 127 -5.77 -24.24 1.40
CA LEU A 127 -4.96 -24.55 0.21
C LEU A 127 -3.74 -25.43 0.53
N SER A 128 -3.18 -25.30 1.72
CA SER A 128 -1.93 -25.93 2.16
C SER A 128 -2.06 -26.46 3.60
N PRO A 129 -2.93 -27.45 3.85
CA PRO A 129 -3.17 -27.99 5.20
C PRO A 129 -1.92 -28.59 5.86
N GLU A 130 -0.90 -28.99 5.09
CA GLU A 130 0.37 -29.54 5.56
C GLU A 130 1.29 -28.51 6.24
N THR A 131 1.10 -27.22 5.93
CA THR A 131 1.80 -26.09 6.54
C THR A 131 0.92 -25.31 7.53
N ALA A 132 -0.35 -25.71 7.68
CA ALA A 132 -1.27 -25.16 8.67
C ALA A 132 -0.92 -25.60 10.11
N PRO A 133 -1.35 -24.86 11.15
CA PRO A 133 -2.03 -23.57 11.09
C PRO A 133 -1.10 -22.43 10.65
N HIS A 134 -1.58 -21.55 9.77
CA HIS A 134 -0.88 -20.34 9.38
C HIS A 134 -1.26 -19.17 10.31
N LYS A 135 -0.28 -18.33 10.65
CA LYS A 135 -0.49 -17.09 11.42
C LYS A 135 0.21 -15.93 10.74
N HIS A 136 -0.45 -14.79 10.61
CA HIS A 136 0.18 -13.58 10.07
C HIS A 136 0.77 -12.75 11.20
N TYR A 137 1.82 -12.01 10.87
CA TYR A 137 2.49 -11.07 11.76
C TYR A 137 2.71 -9.78 10.98
N VAL A 138 2.16 -8.68 11.46
CA VAL A 138 2.44 -7.37 10.88
C VAL A 138 3.81 -6.93 11.35
N ALA A 139 4.67 -6.53 10.43
CA ALA A 139 5.98 -5.99 10.71
C ALA A 139 6.16 -4.66 9.99
N PHE A 140 5.99 -3.59 10.75
CA PHE A 140 6.17 -2.25 10.24
C PHE A 140 7.59 -1.74 10.47
N ARG A 141 8.06 -0.91 9.53
CA ARG A 141 9.41 -0.36 9.58
C ARG A 141 9.54 0.84 10.51
N TYR A 142 8.46 1.64 10.65
CA TYR A 142 8.51 2.95 11.32
C TYR A 142 7.45 3.18 12.41
N VAL A 143 6.54 2.24 12.61
CA VAL A 143 5.50 2.30 13.67
C VAL A 143 5.26 0.91 14.23
N ASP A 144 4.54 0.82 15.34
CA ASP A 144 4.23 -0.45 15.98
C ASP A 144 3.10 -1.20 15.20
N PRO A 145 3.12 -2.53 15.14
CA PRO A 145 4.19 -3.41 15.62
C PRO A 145 5.44 -3.32 14.73
N LEU A 146 6.60 -3.08 15.35
CA LEU A 146 7.87 -2.96 14.64
C LEU A 146 8.36 -4.33 14.13
N THR A 147 9.24 -4.31 13.15
CA THR A 147 9.84 -5.53 12.57
C THR A 147 10.48 -6.40 13.64
N GLU A 148 11.19 -5.79 14.59
CA GLU A 148 11.86 -6.46 15.70
C GLU A 148 10.86 -7.10 16.68
N GLU A 149 9.74 -6.43 16.96
CA GLU A 149 8.68 -6.95 17.84
C GLU A 149 7.96 -8.14 17.20
N ALA A 150 7.68 -8.06 15.89
CA ALA A 150 7.08 -9.15 15.14
C ALA A 150 7.98 -10.38 15.08
N LEU A 151 9.29 -10.20 14.88
CA LEU A 151 10.27 -11.30 14.90
C LEU A 151 10.36 -11.94 16.28
N GLN A 152 10.36 -11.14 17.36
CA GLN A 152 10.33 -11.68 18.71
C GLN A 152 9.07 -12.52 18.96
N GLN A 153 7.89 -12.04 18.53
CA GLN A 153 6.65 -12.79 18.67
C GLN A 153 6.66 -14.12 17.88
N ILE A 154 7.26 -14.14 16.68
CA ILE A 154 7.44 -15.34 15.87
C ILE A 154 8.30 -16.38 16.62
N GLU A 155 9.36 -15.93 17.28
CA GLU A 155 10.24 -16.80 18.08
C GLU A 155 9.52 -17.35 19.32
N GLU A 156 8.78 -16.50 20.03
CA GLU A 156 7.99 -16.87 21.22
C GLU A 156 6.87 -17.86 20.89
N ASP A 157 6.24 -17.71 19.72
CA ASP A 157 5.21 -18.62 19.23
C ASP A 157 5.79 -19.98 18.77
N GLY A 158 7.11 -20.06 18.55
CA GLY A 158 7.81 -21.28 18.13
C GLY A 158 7.54 -21.66 16.68
N ILE A 159 7.37 -20.67 15.79
CA ILE A 159 7.11 -20.88 14.36
C ILE A 159 8.23 -21.68 13.69
N GLU A 160 7.87 -22.75 12.96
CA GLU A 160 8.83 -23.60 12.25
C GLU A 160 9.23 -23.03 10.89
N HIS A 161 8.32 -22.33 10.21
CA HIS A 161 8.59 -21.73 8.91
C HIS A 161 8.03 -20.31 8.83
N THR A 162 8.90 -19.32 8.65
CA THR A 162 8.51 -17.92 8.46
C THR A 162 8.68 -17.51 7.01
N VAL A 163 7.58 -17.13 6.37
CA VAL A 163 7.56 -16.49 5.05
C VAL A 163 7.59 -14.99 5.24
N ILE A 164 8.72 -14.38 4.88
CA ILE A 164 8.91 -12.93 4.85
C ILE A 164 8.25 -12.41 3.57
N PHE A 165 7.12 -11.73 3.72
CA PHE A 165 6.27 -11.32 2.61
C PHE A 165 6.19 -9.79 2.52
N SER A 166 6.93 -9.22 1.57
CA SER A 166 6.81 -7.79 1.28
C SER A 166 5.41 -7.44 0.81
N GLN A 167 4.78 -6.44 1.44
CA GLN A 167 3.48 -5.90 1.00
C GLN A 167 3.63 -4.87 -0.14
N TYR A 168 4.86 -4.66 -0.64
CA TYR A 168 5.12 -3.89 -1.84
C TYR A 168 5.18 -4.84 -3.04
N PRO A 169 4.26 -4.73 -4.02
CA PRO A 169 4.35 -5.56 -5.22
C PRO A 169 5.63 -5.26 -6.01
N GLN A 170 6.02 -3.98 -6.07
CA GLN A 170 7.22 -3.52 -6.76
C GLN A 170 8.37 -3.31 -5.77
N TYR A 171 9.51 -3.96 -6.01
CA TYR A 171 10.69 -3.83 -5.16
C TYR A 171 11.33 -2.45 -5.30
N SER A 172 11.65 -1.82 -4.16
CA SER A 172 12.62 -0.73 -4.07
C SER A 172 13.61 -1.00 -2.94
N CYS A 173 14.85 -0.52 -3.08
CA CYS A 173 15.81 -0.52 -1.99
C CYS A 173 15.30 0.28 -0.77
N ALA A 174 14.53 1.35 -1.02
CA ALA A 174 14.02 2.23 0.02
C ALA A 174 12.85 1.63 0.81
N THR A 175 12.18 0.60 0.29
CA THR A 175 10.99 -0.02 0.91
C THR A 175 11.27 -1.47 1.36
N THR A 176 11.13 -2.43 0.45
CA THR A 176 11.41 -3.85 0.70
C THR A 176 12.86 -4.05 1.16
N GLY A 177 13.81 -3.37 0.51
CA GLY A 177 15.23 -3.44 0.88
C GLY A 177 15.50 -2.98 2.32
N SER A 178 14.96 -1.82 2.72
CA SER A 178 15.06 -1.32 4.11
C SER A 178 14.46 -2.30 5.12
N SER A 179 13.34 -2.94 4.77
CA SER A 179 12.68 -3.93 5.64
C SER A 179 13.53 -5.19 5.80
N PHE A 180 14.18 -5.68 4.73
CA PHE A 180 15.12 -6.80 4.82
C PHE A 180 16.37 -6.45 5.61
N ASN A 181 16.89 -5.24 5.46
CA ASN A 181 18.01 -4.77 6.27
C ASN A 181 17.65 -4.71 7.76
N ALA A 182 16.41 -4.35 8.11
CA ALA A 182 15.94 -4.41 9.50
C ALA A 182 15.95 -5.84 10.05
N ILE A 183 15.46 -6.83 9.29
CA ILE A 183 15.51 -8.25 9.67
C ILE A 183 16.96 -8.73 9.80
N TYR A 184 17.82 -8.39 8.84
CA TYR A 184 19.24 -8.72 8.90
C TYR A 184 19.91 -8.13 10.15
N ASN A 185 19.65 -6.85 10.45
CA ASN A 185 20.21 -6.18 11.62
C ASN A 185 19.72 -6.78 12.94
N TYR A 186 18.47 -7.23 13.00
CA TYR A 186 17.93 -7.94 14.17
C TYR A 186 18.69 -9.24 14.45
N TYR A 187 18.96 -10.05 13.42
CA TYR A 187 19.72 -11.31 13.55
C TYR A 187 21.24 -11.15 13.47
N LYS A 188 21.76 -9.95 13.18
CA LYS A 188 23.20 -9.72 13.12
C LYS A 188 23.91 -10.04 14.45
N THR A 189 23.22 -9.86 15.57
CA THR A 189 23.74 -10.13 16.93
C THR A 189 22.93 -11.21 17.67
N ARG A 190 22.05 -11.93 16.98
CA ARG A 190 21.17 -12.96 17.55
C ARG A 190 21.23 -14.22 16.70
N GLU A 191 21.19 -15.39 17.32
CA GLU A 191 21.07 -16.63 16.54
C GLU A 191 19.63 -16.79 16.07
N ILE A 192 19.46 -17.12 14.78
CA ILE A 192 18.16 -17.58 14.28
C ILE A 192 17.86 -18.92 14.97
N PRO A 193 16.67 -19.12 15.57
CA PRO A 193 16.27 -20.41 16.14
C PRO A 193 16.54 -21.57 15.19
N LYS A 194 17.19 -22.63 15.69
CA LYS A 194 17.66 -23.77 14.86
C LYS A 194 16.54 -24.50 14.10
N ASN A 195 15.32 -24.45 14.61
CA ASN A 195 14.13 -25.07 14.04
C ASN A 195 13.31 -24.12 13.14
N MET A 196 13.72 -22.86 12.97
CA MET A 196 13.00 -21.90 12.14
C MET A 196 13.62 -21.79 10.75
N LYS A 197 12.84 -22.14 9.72
CA LYS A 197 13.16 -21.89 8.32
C LYS A 197 12.68 -20.50 7.92
N LEU A 198 13.51 -19.77 7.17
CA LEU A 198 13.12 -18.51 6.54
C LEU A 198 12.98 -18.67 5.02
N SER A 199 11.98 -18.03 4.44
CA SER A 199 11.84 -17.86 2.98
C SER A 199 11.28 -16.48 2.68
N VAL A 200 11.46 -16.00 1.44
CA VAL A 200 11.17 -14.61 1.08
C VAL A 200 10.28 -14.54 -0.16
N ILE A 201 9.30 -13.65 -0.11
CA ILE A 201 8.58 -13.10 -1.26
C ILE A 201 8.91 -11.60 -1.28
N ASP A 202 9.89 -11.21 -2.08
CA ASP A 202 10.43 -9.84 -2.11
C ASP A 202 9.71 -8.93 -3.10
N ARG A 203 9.10 -9.51 -4.14
CA ARG A 203 8.36 -8.77 -5.17
C ARG A 203 7.33 -9.65 -5.87
N TRP A 204 6.30 -9.02 -6.41
CA TRP A 204 5.17 -9.67 -7.09
C TRP A 204 4.42 -8.69 -8.03
N PRO A 205 5.13 -7.89 -8.87
CA PRO A 205 4.54 -6.77 -9.61
C PRO A 205 3.57 -7.20 -10.71
N THR A 206 3.77 -8.40 -11.27
CA THR A 206 2.98 -8.94 -12.39
C THR A 206 2.07 -10.08 -12.00
N HIS A 207 1.77 -10.23 -10.69
CA HIS A 207 0.86 -11.28 -10.24
C HIS A 207 -0.54 -11.11 -10.91
N PRO A 208 -1.09 -12.12 -11.60
CA PRO A 208 -2.32 -11.94 -12.40
C PRO A 208 -3.52 -11.43 -11.59
N LEU A 209 -3.66 -11.87 -10.34
CA LEU A 209 -4.76 -11.40 -9.47
C LEU A 209 -4.58 -9.94 -9.01
N LEU A 210 -3.34 -9.42 -8.97
CA LEU A 210 -3.09 -8.01 -8.69
C LEU A 210 -3.59 -7.16 -9.86
N ALA A 211 -3.18 -7.51 -11.09
CA ALA A 211 -3.61 -6.82 -12.30
C ALA A 211 -5.13 -6.85 -12.46
N LYS A 212 -5.75 -8.01 -12.24
CA LYS A 212 -7.20 -8.19 -12.22
C LYS A 212 -7.90 -7.29 -11.21
N THR A 213 -7.39 -7.20 -9.98
CA THR A 213 -7.98 -6.37 -8.93
C THR A 213 -7.96 -4.89 -9.31
N PHE A 214 -6.86 -4.37 -9.87
CA PHE A 214 -6.80 -3.00 -10.36
C PHE A 214 -7.73 -2.77 -11.54
N ALA A 215 -7.75 -3.68 -12.52
CA ALA A 215 -8.61 -3.56 -13.69
C ALA A 215 -10.10 -3.55 -13.32
N GLU A 216 -10.53 -4.41 -12.39
CA GLU A 216 -11.92 -4.42 -11.90
C GLU A 216 -12.31 -3.10 -11.23
N LYS A 217 -11.42 -2.53 -10.42
CA LYS A 217 -11.65 -1.23 -9.78
C LYS A 217 -11.72 -0.09 -10.80
N ILE A 218 -10.81 -0.05 -11.76
CA ILE A 218 -10.81 0.95 -12.85
C ILE A 218 -12.09 0.83 -13.69
N LYS A 219 -12.51 -0.39 -14.05
CA LYS A 219 -13.78 -0.65 -14.74
C LYS A 219 -14.98 -0.19 -13.92
N GLY A 220 -14.90 -0.26 -12.58
CA GLY A 220 -15.89 0.30 -11.67
C GLY A 220 -15.98 1.82 -11.80
N GLU A 221 -14.86 2.53 -11.64
CA GLU A 221 -14.81 4.00 -11.74
C GLU A 221 -15.21 4.51 -13.14
N LEU A 222 -14.78 3.84 -14.21
CA LEU A 222 -15.17 4.22 -15.59
C LEU A 222 -16.69 4.20 -15.80
N LYS A 223 -17.43 3.32 -15.12
CA LYS A 223 -18.91 3.25 -15.24
C LYS A 223 -19.60 4.49 -14.68
N GLU A 224 -18.98 5.19 -13.75
CA GLU A 224 -19.52 6.41 -13.14
C GLU A 224 -19.42 7.62 -14.10
N PHE A 225 -18.55 7.55 -15.12
CA PHE A 225 -18.49 8.57 -16.15
C PHE A 225 -19.66 8.43 -17.16
N PRO A 226 -20.20 9.56 -17.67
CA PRO A 226 -21.15 9.57 -18.77
C PRO A 226 -20.64 8.81 -19.99
N GLY A 227 -21.53 8.11 -20.70
CA GLY A 227 -21.16 7.24 -21.81
C GLY A 227 -20.49 7.97 -22.98
N ASP A 228 -20.79 9.26 -23.17
CA ASP A 228 -20.23 10.12 -24.22
C ASP A 228 -18.78 10.56 -23.94
N VAL A 229 -18.33 10.52 -22.68
CA VAL A 229 -16.95 10.86 -22.30
C VAL A 229 -16.12 9.68 -21.84
N ARG A 230 -16.75 8.54 -21.49
CA ARG A 230 -16.11 7.37 -20.85
C ARG A 230 -14.89 6.84 -21.61
N ASP A 231 -14.96 6.74 -22.92
CA ASP A 231 -13.86 6.21 -23.74
C ASP A 231 -12.67 7.18 -23.85
N ASN A 232 -12.89 8.46 -23.54
CA ASN A 232 -11.88 9.52 -23.55
C ASN A 232 -11.31 9.83 -22.16
N VAL A 233 -11.75 9.12 -21.12
CA VAL A 233 -11.19 9.26 -19.76
C VAL A 233 -9.74 8.80 -19.77
N HIS A 234 -8.84 9.63 -19.24
CA HIS A 234 -7.43 9.30 -19.11
C HIS A 234 -7.15 8.60 -17.77
N ILE A 235 -6.51 7.44 -17.83
CA ILE A 235 -6.09 6.71 -16.64
C ILE A 235 -4.68 7.16 -16.23
N LEU A 236 -4.54 7.84 -15.10
CA LEU A 236 -3.25 8.25 -14.54
C LEU A 236 -2.85 7.30 -13.42
N PHE A 237 -1.92 6.40 -13.73
CA PHE A 237 -1.27 5.59 -12.71
C PHE A 237 -0.27 6.45 -11.97
N SER A 238 -0.53 6.70 -10.69
CA SER A 238 0.33 7.49 -9.80
C SER A 238 1.08 6.55 -8.86
N ALA A 239 2.41 6.65 -8.87
CA ALA A 239 3.31 5.92 -7.98
C ALA A 239 4.19 6.91 -7.22
N HIS A 240 4.69 6.54 -6.03
CA HIS A 240 5.61 7.44 -5.31
C HIS A 240 6.90 7.61 -6.09
N SER A 241 7.35 8.85 -6.24
CA SER A 241 8.59 9.13 -6.95
C SER A 241 9.82 8.64 -6.16
N LEU A 242 10.93 8.44 -6.87
CA LEU A 242 12.25 8.23 -6.28
C LEU A 242 13.20 9.38 -6.65
N PRO A 243 14.19 9.72 -5.79
CA PRO A 243 15.30 10.58 -6.18
C PRO A 243 16.05 9.96 -7.38
N LEU A 244 16.43 10.77 -8.37
CA LEU A 244 17.13 10.26 -9.56
C LEU A 244 18.44 9.56 -9.21
N LYS A 245 19.10 9.94 -8.11
CA LYS A 245 20.28 9.23 -7.62
C LYS A 245 20.00 7.75 -7.29
N ALA A 246 18.84 7.43 -6.74
CA ALA A 246 18.44 6.05 -6.45
C ALA A 246 18.15 5.30 -7.76
N VAL A 247 17.41 5.93 -8.67
CA VAL A 247 17.11 5.38 -10.01
C VAL A 247 18.39 5.08 -10.78
N ASN A 248 19.32 6.03 -10.86
CA ASN A 248 20.59 5.91 -11.58
C ASN A 248 21.56 4.90 -10.94
N ARG A 249 21.34 4.52 -9.67
CA ARG A 249 22.07 3.43 -9.02
C ARG A 249 21.51 2.05 -9.39
N GLY A 250 20.41 1.99 -10.12
CA GLY A 250 19.80 0.74 -10.59
C GLY A 250 18.66 0.21 -9.70
N ASP A 251 17.93 1.09 -9.01
CA ASP A 251 16.72 0.67 -8.29
C ASP A 251 15.68 0.11 -9.27
N THR A 252 15.15 -1.09 -9.03
CA THR A 252 14.26 -1.79 -9.97
C THR A 252 12.84 -1.25 -9.98
N TYR A 253 12.46 -0.45 -8.98
CA TYR A 253 11.11 0.03 -8.76
C TYR A 253 10.46 0.68 -10.00
N PRO A 254 11.11 1.59 -10.74
CA PRO A 254 10.46 2.22 -11.88
C PRO A 254 10.05 1.21 -12.97
N SER A 255 10.91 0.23 -13.23
CA SER A 255 10.63 -0.82 -14.23
C SER A 255 9.53 -1.78 -13.77
N GLU A 256 9.47 -2.10 -12.49
CA GLU A 256 8.44 -2.98 -11.92
C GLU A 256 7.07 -2.29 -11.84
N VAL A 257 7.04 -0.99 -11.54
CA VAL A 257 5.81 -0.18 -11.63
C VAL A 257 5.31 -0.14 -13.08
N ALA A 258 6.19 0.11 -14.05
CA ALA A 258 5.82 0.09 -15.47
C ALA A 258 5.29 -1.28 -15.91
N ALA A 259 5.89 -2.38 -15.43
CA ALA A 259 5.40 -3.72 -15.68
C ALA A 259 4.00 -3.95 -15.08
N THR A 260 3.75 -3.48 -13.86
CA THR A 260 2.43 -3.56 -13.22
C THR A 260 1.39 -2.80 -14.04
N VAL A 261 1.69 -1.57 -14.46
CA VAL A 261 0.82 -0.74 -15.32
C VAL A 261 0.51 -1.48 -16.62
N HIS A 262 1.52 -2.07 -17.27
CA HIS A 262 1.32 -2.83 -18.50
C HIS A 262 0.35 -4.00 -18.30
N MET A 263 0.53 -4.80 -17.24
CA MET A 263 -0.35 -5.93 -16.93
C MET A 263 -1.80 -5.48 -16.66
N VAL A 264 -1.99 -4.35 -15.97
CA VAL A 264 -3.32 -3.78 -15.73
C VAL A 264 -3.97 -3.32 -17.04
N MET A 265 -3.21 -2.64 -17.90
CA MET A 265 -3.74 -2.18 -19.20
C MET A 265 -4.04 -3.34 -20.16
N GLN A 266 -3.28 -4.42 -20.10
CA GLN A 266 -3.60 -5.66 -20.82
C GLN A 266 -4.94 -6.26 -20.36
N GLU A 267 -5.18 -6.36 -19.05
CA GLU A 267 -6.45 -6.84 -18.47
C GLU A 267 -7.65 -5.92 -18.79
N LEU A 268 -7.37 -4.64 -19.06
CA LEU A 268 -8.34 -3.66 -19.54
C LEU A 268 -8.54 -3.70 -21.06
N ASN A 269 -7.79 -4.52 -21.79
CA ASN A 269 -7.74 -4.53 -23.27
C ASN A 269 -7.46 -3.14 -23.86
N TYR A 270 -6.64 -2.33 -23.17
CA TYR A 270 -6.29 -0.97 -23.59
C TYR A 270 -7.50 -0.08 -23.93
N CYS A 271 -8.60 -0.22 -23.17
CA CYS A 271 -9.87 0.47 -23.46
C CYS A 271 -9.80 2.01 -23.38
N ASN A 272 -8.77 2.57 -22.73
CA ASN A 272 -8.62 4.00 -22.48
C ASN A 272 -7.14 4.43 -22.62
N PRO A 273 -6.87 5.71 -22.95
CA PRO A 273 -5.52 6.26 -22.89
C PRO A 273 -5.01 6.30 -21.44
N TYR A 274 -3.73 6.02 -21.24
CA TYR A 274 -3.13 5.96 -19.90
C TYR A 274 -1.75 6.61 -19.83
N HIS A 275 -1.36 6.99 -18.61
CA HIS A 275 -0.07 7.60 -18.30
C HIS A 275 0.44 7.06 -16.97
N LEU A 276 1.76 6.87 -16.86
CA LEU A 276 2.45 6.63 -15.59
C LEU A 276 3.10 7.94 -15.14
N VAL A 277 2.74 8.39 -13.94
CA VAL A 277 3.19 9.64 -13.31
C VAL A 277 3.68 9.36 -11.89
N TRP A 278 4.45 10.30 -11.33
CA TRP A 278 5.10 10.10 -10.05
C TRP A 278 4.74 11.20 -9.04
N GLN A 279 4.33 10.83 -7.83
CA GLN A 279 3.87 11.76 -6.79
C GLN A 279 4.88 11.95 -5.66
N SER A 280 4.54 12.85 -4.73
CA SER A 280 5.18 13.00 -3.42
C SER A 280 6.69 13.34 -3.48
N LYS A 281 7.09 14.21 -4.42
CA LYS A 281 8.45 14.80 -4.45
C LYS A 281 8.69 15.61 -3.17
N VAL A 282 9.80 15.32 -2.47
CA VAL A 282 10.21 16.08 -1.28
C VAL A 282 11.60 16.70 -1.45
N GLY A 283 11.70 17.99 -1.14
CA GLY A 283 12.97 18.70 -1.10
C GLY A 283 13.52 19.10 -2.48
N PRO A 284 14.75 19.64 -2.51
CA PRO A 284 15.29 20.34 -3.68
C PRO A 284 15.96 19.42 -4.70
N LEU A 285 16.16 18.13 -4.39
CA LEU A 285 16.83 17.19 -5.29
C LEU A 285 15.99 16.94 -6.56
N GLU A 286 16.61 16.33 -7.56
CA GLU A 286 15.91 15.86 -8.76
C GLU A 286 15.26 14.49 -8.50
N TRP A 287 14.04 14.34 -8.99
CA TRP A 287 13.20 13.17 -8.79
C TRP A 287 12.70 12.65 -10.13
N LEU A 288 12.34 11.39 -10.17
CA LEU A 288 11.75 10.75 -11.33
C LEU A 288 10.45 11.46 -11.73
N GLY A 289 10.33 11.81 -13.01
CA GLY A 289 9.18 12.51 -13.56
C GLY A 289 8.48 11.70 -14.66
N PRO A 290 7.34 12.19 -15.17
CA PRO A 290 6.72 13.48 -14.82
C PRO A 290 6.00 13.44 -13.45
N LEU A 291 5.97 14.59 -12.76
CA LEU A 291 5.30 14.70 -11.47
C LEU A 291 3.77 14.74 -11.65
N THR A 292 3.00 14.09 -10.79
CA THR A 292 1.53 13.94 -10.92
C THR A 292 0.82 15.29 -11.03
N ASP A 293 1.18 16.26 -10.19
CA ASP A 293 0.63 17.61 -10.18
C ASP A 293 0.94 18.38 -11.48
N ALA A 294 2.20 18.38 -11.90
CA ALA A 294 2.64 19.05 -13.13
C ALA A 294 2.02 18.40 -14.37
N ALA A 295 1.98 17.06 -14.42
CA ALA A 295 1.38 16.31 -15.51
C ALA A 295 -0.11 16.61 -15.64
N LEU A 296 -0.85 16.65 -14.53
CA LEU A 296 -2.26 17.03 -14.53
C LEU A 296 -2.45 18.45 -15.08
N LYS A 297 -1.69 19.44 -14.60
CA LYS A 297 -1.75 20.83 -15.11
C LYS A 297 -1.50 20.89 -16.62
N ASP A 298 -0.50 20.17 -17.11
CA ASP A 298 -0.15 20.17 -18.53
C ASP A 298 -1.17 19.43 -19.40
N TYR A 299 -1.74 18.34 -18.91
CA TYR A 299 -2.82 17.63 -19.62
C TYR A 299 -4.10 18.45 -19.71
N VAL A 300 -4.45 19.20 -18.65
CA VAL A 300 -5.59 20.11 -18.69
C VAL A 300 -5.38 21.24 -19.70
N LYS A 301 -4.17 21.83 -19.77
CA LYS A 301 -3.83 22.83 -20.81
C LYS A 301 -3.93 22.27 -22.23
N GLN A 302 -3.69 20.97 -22.41
CA GLN A 302 -3.87 20.25 -23.69
C GLN A 302 -5.34 19.91 -23.98
N GLY A 303 -6.30 20.33 -23.14
CA GLY A 303 -7.73 20.10 -23.33
C GLY A 303 -8.26 18.78 -22.78
N LYS A 304 -7.44 17.99 -22.07
CA LYS A 304 -7.88 16.75 -21.42
C LYS A 304 -8.60 17.10 -20.11
N LYS A 305 -9.83 16.63 -19.92
CA LYS A 305 -10.72 17.08 -18.83
C LYS A 305 -11.20 15.98 -17.88
N HIS A 306 -10.99 14.72 -18.26
CA HIS A 306 -11.52 13.57 -17.52
C HIS A 306 -10.39 12.62 -17.18
N PHE A 307 -10.19 12.39 -15.88
CA PHE A 307 -9.08 11.62 -15.36
C PHE A 307 -9.55 10.65 -14.28
N ILE A 308 -8.97 9.45 -14.28
CA ILE A 308 -9.01 8.53 -13.16
C ILE A 308 -7.59 8.44 -12.60
N LEU A 309 -7.40 8.80 -11.34
CA LEU A 309 -6.13 8.57 -10.66
C LEU A 309 -6.11 7.19 -10.00
N VAL A 310 -5.07 6.41 -10.28
CA VAL A 310 -4.89 5.04 -9.80
C VAL A 310 -3.62 4.96 -8.94
N PRO A 311 -3.73 4.68 -7.63
CA PRO A 311 -2.55 4.44 -6.79
C PRO A 311 -1.99 3.06 -7.08
N ILE A 312 -0.99 2.96 -7.97
CA ILE A 312 -0.57 1.68 -8.56
C ILE A 312 0.48 0.91 -7.74
N ALA A 313 1.16 1.61 -6.83
CA ALA A 313 2.33 1.08 -6.11
C ALA A 313 2.10 0.77 -4.63
N PHE A 314 0.85 0.85 -4.17
CA PHE A 314 0.45 0.54 -2.79
C PHE A 314 -0.88 -0.21 -2.78
N VAL A 315 -1.02 -1.14 -1.84
CA VAL A 315 -2.15 -2.10 -1.79
C VAL A 315 -3.19 -1.77 -0.72
N ASN A 316 -2.91 -0.80 0.14
CA ASN A 316 -3.78 -0.34 1.22
C ASN A 316 -3.92 1.18 1.18
N GLU A 317 -5.02 1.71 1.69
CA GLU A 317 -5.17 3.15 1.89
C GLU A 317 -4.11 3.68 2.85
N HIS A 318 -3.54 4.84 2.49
CA HIS A 318 -2.54 5.56 3.26
C HIS A 318 -2.73 7.07 3.07
N ILE A 319 -1.91 7.87 3.76
CA ILE A 319 -2.04 9.34 3.74
C ILE A 319 -1.97 9.89 2.31
N GLU A 320 -1.14 9.33 1.46
CA GLU A 320 -0.98 9.82 0.09
C GLU A 320 -2.19 9.50 -0.81
N THR A 321 -2.97 8.44 -0.54
CA THR A 321 -4.26 8.25 -1.24
C THR A 321 -5.35 9.17 -0.66
N LEU A 322 -5.48 9.22 0.67
CA LEU A 322 -6.61 9.86 1.33
C LEU A 322 -6.48 11.39 1.39
N HIS A 323 -5.26 11.92 1.32
CA HIS A 323 -5.00 13.36 1.36
C HIS A 323 -4.45 13.87 0.03
N GLU A 324 -3.32 13.36 -0.45
CA GLU A 324 -2.70 13.92 -1.68
C GLU A 324 -3.60 13.69 -2.90
N MET A 325 -4.15 12.48 -3.09
CA MET A 325 -5.04 12.23 -4.23
C MET A 325 -6.43 12.84 -4.05
N ASP A 326 -7.11 12.56 -2.94
CA ASP A 326 -8.50 12.99 -2.75
C ASP A 326 -8.64 14.50 -2.51
N ILE A 327 -7.75 15.10 -1.72
CA ILE A 327 -7.85 16.51 -1.32
C ILE A 327 -7.00 17.39 -2.25
N GLU A 328 -5.68 17.15 -2.30
CA GLU A 328 -4.78 18.05 -3.05
C GLU A 328 -5.02 17.97 -4.57
N TYR A 329 -5.17 16.76 -5.14
CA TYR A 329 -5.32 16.61 -6.59
C TYR A 329 -6.78 16.68 -7.06
N CYS A 330 -7.70 15.93 -6.44
CA CYS A 330 -9.09 15.87 -6.90
C CYS A 330 -9.90 17.10 -6.47
N ASP A 331 -9.66 17.66 -5.27
CA ASP A 331 -10.47 18.78 -4.77
C ASP A 331 -9.82 20.15 -5.00
N GLU A 332 -8.53 20.33 -4.72
CA GLU A 332 -7.87 21.64 -4.82
C GLU A 332 -7.38 21.91 -6.24
N LEU A 333 -6.55 21.01 -6.78
CA LEU A 333 -5.96 21.18 -8.10
C LEU A 333 -7.02 21.20 -9.21
N ALA A 334 -8.03 20.32 -9.13
CA ALA A 334 -9.12 20.33 -10.12
C ALA A 334 -9.94 21.62 -10.12
N LYS A 335 -9.99 22.36 -8.99
CA LYS A 335 -10.61 23.69 -8.92
C LYS A 335 -9.67 24.79 -9.44
N GLU A 336 -8.36 24.68 -9.19
CA GLU A 336 -7.35 25.64 -9.64
C GLU A 336 -7.22 25.66 -11.18
N VAL A 337 -7.27 24.49 -11.81
CA VAL A 337 -7.07 24.34 -13.26
C VAL A 337 -8.36 24.48 -14.08
N HIS A 338 -9.45 24.94 -13.45
CA HIS A 338 -10.76 25.03 -14.08
C HIS A 338 -10.91 26.21 -15.07
#